data_AF-A0AAW5YY86-F1
#
_entry.id   AF-A0AAW5YY86-F1
#
_cell.length_a   1.000
_cell.length_b   1.000
_cell.length_c   1.000
_cell.angle_alpha   90.00
_cell.angle_beta   90.00
_cell.angle_gamma   90.00
#
_symmetry.space_group_name_H-M   'P 1'
#
loop_
_entity.id
_entity.type
_entity.pdbx_description
1 polymer ?
#
loop_
_entity_poly.entity_id
_entity_poly.type
_entity_poly.pdbx_seq_one_letter_code
_entity_poly.pdbx_strand_id
1 'polypeptide(L)'
;LPNNPNMVIVDTKIVAGAPARLLAAGIGDALATWFEARACSRSGATTMAGGKCTQAALALAELCYNTLLEEGEKAMLAAEQHVVTPALERVIEANTYLSGVGFESGGLAAAHAVH
;
A
#
# COMPACT_ATOMS: atom_id res chain seq x y z
N LEU A 1 1.31 4.47 -19.69
CA LEU A 1 0.67 5.78 -19.98
C LEU A 1 1.52 6.87 -19.32
N PRO A 2 1.59 8.10 -19.85
CA PRO A 2 2.52 9.11 -19.34
C PRO A 2 2.10 9.76 -18.00
N ASN A 3 0.86 9.59 -17.56
CA ASN A 3 0.33 10.24 -16.35
C ASN A 3 -0.43 9.23 -15.48
N ASN A 4 -0.46 9.47 -14.17
CA ASN A 4 -1.34 8.78 -13.22
C ASN A 4 -2.83 9.08 -13.52
N PRO A 5 -3.77 8.24 -13.03
CA PRO A 5 -5.19 8.53 -13.11
C PRO A 5 -5.54 9.88 -12.48
N ASN A 6 -6.51 10.60 -13.05
CA ASN A 6 -6.97 11.87 -12.49
C ASN A 6 -7.73 11.72 -11.17
N MET A 7 -8.29 10.54 -10.91
CA MET A 7 -9.05 10.24 -9.70
C MET A 7 -9.06 8.74 -9.43
N VAL A 8 -8.97 8.38 -8.16
CA VAL A 8 -9.21 7.03 -7.64
C VAL A 8 -10.30 7.16 -6.58
N ILE A 9 -11.40 6.43 -6.75
CA ILE A 9 -12.50 6.38 -5.80
C ILE A 9 -12.61 4.96 -5.29
N VAL A 10 -12.55 4.78 -3.98
CA VAL A 10 -12.72 3.48 -3.34
C VAL A 10 -13.93 3.55 -2.42
N ASP A 11 -14.99 2.81 -2.76
CA ASP A 11 -16.14 2.64 -1.87
C ASP A 11 -15.85 1.50 -0.89
N THR A 12 -15.64 1.87 0.37
CA THR A 12 -15.24 0.92 1.42
C THR A 12 -16.33 -0.07 1.80
N LYS A 13 -17.61 0.22 1.51
CA LYS A 13 -18.69 -0.76 1.68
C LYS A 13 -18.62 -1.85 0.62
N ILE A 14 -18.27 -1.48 -0.62
CA ILE A 14 -18.03 -2.46 -1.69
C ILE A 14 -16.82 -3.33 -1.33
N VAL A 15 -15.74 -2.72 -0.85
CA VAL A 15 -14.55 -3.47 -0.41
C VAL A 15 -14.86 -4.40 0.76
N ALA A 16 -15.56 -3.91 1.79
CA ALA A 16 -15.97 -4.73 2.94
C ALA A 16 -16.88 -5.89 2.53
N GLY A 17 -17.74 -5.69 1.51
CA GLY A 17 -18.62 -6.75 0.98
C GLY A 17 -17.93 -7.81 0.12
N ALA A 18 -16.66 -7.61 -0.25
CA ALA A 18 -15.91 -8.58 -1.04
C ALA A 18 -15.34 -9.72 -0.16
N PRO A 19 -14.90 -10.86 -0.74
CA PRO A 19 -14.22 -11.91 0.01
C PRO A 19 -12.96 -11.38 0.71
N ALA A 20 -12.85 -11.58 2.02
CA ALA A 20 -11.74 -11.06 2.84
C ALA A 20 -10.34 -11.49 2.35
N ARG A 21 -10.24 -12.61 1.62
CA ARG A 21 -8.98 -13.04 0.97
C ARG A 21 -8.41 -11.99 0.01
N LEU A 22 -9.25 -11.18 -0.64
CA LEU A 22 -8.79 -10.10 -1.52
C LEU A 22 -8.15 -8.96 -0.73
N LEU A 23 -8.70 -8.62 0.45
CA LEU A 23 -8.07 -7.66 1.36
C LEU A 23 -6.72 -8.20 1.86
N ALA A 24 -6.66 -9.48 2.26
CA ALA A 24 -5.43 -10.12 2.70
C ALA A 24 -4.34 -10.11 1.62
N ALA A 25 -4.71 -10.34 0.35
CA ALA A 25 -3.78 -10.24 -0.77
C ALA A 25 -3.25 -8.79 -0.93
N GLY A 26 -4.11 -7.78 -0.80
CA GLY A 26 -3.72 -6.37 -0.80
C GLY A 26 -2.79 -6.00 0.36
N ILE A 27 -3.01 -6.56 1.55
CA ILE A 27 -2.09 -6.38 2.70
C ILE A 27 -0.73 -6.99 2.38
N GLY A 28 -0.70 -8.16 1.74
CA GLY A 28 0.55 -8.82 1.34
C GLY A 28 1.38 -7.98 0.38
N ASP A 29 0.73 -7.37 -0.61
CA ASP A 29 1.37 -6.44 -1.56
C ASP A 29 1.89 -5.17 -0.86
N ALA A 30 1.03 -4.54 -0.06
CA ALA A 30 1.35 -3.30 0.66
C ALA A 30 2.45 -3.46 1.73
N LEU A 31 2.63 -4.67 2.29
CA LEU A 31 3.73 -4.97 3.21
C LEU A 31 5.11 -4.86 2.52
N ALA A 32 5.22 -5.19 1.24
CA ALA A 32 6.50 -5.12 0.52
C ALA A 32 6.98 -3.67 0.33
N THR A 33 6.04 -2.72 0.21
CA THR A 33 6.31 -1.33 -0.18
C THR A 33 7.40 -0.67 0.67
N TRP A 34 7.33 -0.78 2.00
CA TRP A 34 8.33 -0.15 2.88
C TRP A 34 9.74 -0.70 2.65
N PHE A 35 9.88 -2.02 2.60
CA PHE A 35 11.18 -2.66 2.50
C PHE A 35 11.85 -2.34 1.17
N GLU A 36 11.08 -2.30 0.09
CA GLU A 36 11.57 -2.01 -1.25
C GLU A 36 11.87 -0.52 -1.45
N ALA A 37 10.98 0.37 -1.02
CA ALA A 37 11.22 1.81 -1.08
C ALA A 37 12.46 2.21 -0.25
N ARG A 38 12.63 1.61 0.94
CA ARG A 38 13.83 1.80 1.77
C ARG A 38 15.10 1.28 1.09
N ALA A 39 15.02 0.13 0.42
CA ALA A 39 16.16 -0.42 -0.33
C ALA A 39 16.54 0.48 -1.51
N CYS A 40 15.55 0.98 -2.26
CA CYS A 40 15.74 1.92 -3.37
C CYS A 40 16.32 3.25 -2.89
N SER A 41 15.81 3.81 -1.79
CA SER A 41 16.35 5.02 -1.18
C SER A 41 17.82 4.85 -0.78
N ARG A 42 18.17 3.74 -0.11
CA ARG A 42 19.55 3.47 0.35
C ARG A 42 20.54 3.18 -0.77
N SER A 43 20.08 2.56 -1.85
CA SER A 43 20.91 2.27 -3.03
C SER A 43 21.01 3.45 -4.00
N GLY A 44 20.17 4.48 -3.84
CA GLY A 44 20.06 5.57 -4.79
C GLY A 44 19.48 5.13 -6.13
N ALA A 45 18.63 4.09 -6.15
CA ALA A 45 17.96 3.62 -7.36
C ALA A 45 17.04 4.72 -7.95
N THR A 46 16.81 4.63 -9.26
CA THR A 46 15.80 5.47 -9.93
C THR A 46 14.44 4.79 -9.80
N THR A 47 13.42 5.54 -9.39
CA THR A 47 12.06 5.04 -9.15
C THR A 47 11.25 5.03 -10.44
N MET A 48 10.03 4.49 -10.41
CA MET A 48 9.14 4.47 -11.58
C MET A 48 8.71 5.88 -12.00
N ALA A 49 8.66 6.82 -11.04
CA ALA A 49 8.47 8.25 -11.31
C ALA A 49 9.65 8.91 -12.07
N GLY A 50 10.72 8.17 -12.40
CA GLY A 50 11.85 8.65 -13.20
C GLY A 50 12.90 9.45 -12.42
N GLY A 51 12.70 9.64 -11.10
CA GLY A 51 13.59 10.37 -10.21
C GLY A 51 14.22 9.49 -9.12
N LYS A 52 14.82 10.12 -8.12
CA LYS A 52 15.21 9.44 -6.88
C LYS A 52 14.03 9.44 -5.90
N CYS A 53 14.02 8.47 -4.99
CA CYS A 53 13.04 8.39 -3.92
C CYS A 53 13.02 9.71 -3.12
N THR A 54 11.85 10.31 -3.00
CA THR A 54 11.66 11.52 -2.20
C THR A 54 11.43 11.16 -0.73
N GLN A 55 11.72 12.09 0.18
CA GLN A 55 11.43 11.89 1.61
C GLN A 55 9.94 11.67 1.87
N ALA A 56 9.08 12.33 1.09
CA ALA A 56 7.63 12.13 1.17
C ALA A 56 7.22 10.71 0.78
N ALA A 57 7.73 10.18 -0.35
CA ALA A 57 7.43 8.82 -0.78
C ALA A 57 7.92 7.78 0.24
N LEU A 58 9.12 7.99 0.80
CA LEU A 58 9.67 7.10 1.82
C LEU A 58 8.83 7.11 3.11
N ALA A 59 8.39 8.29 3.57
CA ALA A 59 7.54 8.42 4.74
C ALA A 59 6.16 7.80 4.54
N LEU A 60 5.57 7.91 3.34
CA LEU A 60 4.31 7.24 3.01
C LEU A 60 4.46 5.71 2.98
N ALA A 61 5.57 5.20 2.46
CA ALA A 61 5.87 3.77 2.49
C ALA A 61 6.04 3.25 3.92
N GLU A 62 6.70 4.01 4.81
CA GLU A 62 6.82 3.67 6.23
C GLU A 62 5.46 3.72 6.94
N LEU A 63 4.66 4.76 6.68
CA LEU A 63 3.30 4.89 7.23
C LEU A 63 2.40 3.73 6.77
N CYS A 64 2.53 3.29 5.52
CA CYS A 64 1.86 2.10 5.01
C CYS A 64 2.17 0.88 5.90
N TYR A 65 3.45 0.58 6.10
CA TYR A 65 3.88 -0.55 6.93
C TYR A 65 3.37 -0.46 8.37
N ASN A 66 3.50 0.70 9.02
CA ASN A 66 3.05 0.89 10.39
C ASN A 66 1.52 0.75 10.51
N THR A 67 0.76 1.28 9.55
CA THR A 67 -0.70 1.15 9.53
C THR A 67 -1.13 -0.31 9.42
N LEU A 68 -0.45 -1.11 8.60
CA LEU A 68 -0.74 -2.53 8.45
C LEU A 68 -0.44 -3.31 9.74
N LEU A 69 0.66 -2.99 10.44
CA LEU A 69 0.99 -3.62 11.72
C LEU A 69 -0.03 -3.27 12.82
N GLU A 70 -0.49 -2.02 12.86
CA GLU A 70 -1.39 -1.54 13.90
C GLU A 70 -2.86 -1.96 13.67
N GLU A 71 -3.31 -1.99 12.41
CA GLU A 71 -4.73 -2.11 12.06
C GLU A 71 -5.07 -3.36 11.24
N GLY A 72 -4.08 -4.07 10.68
CA GLY A 72 -4.27 -5.19 9.75
C GLY A 72 -5.18 -6.29 10.29
N GLU A 73 -4.93 -6.76 11.52
CA GLU A 73 -5.75 -7.81 12.14
C GLU A 73 -7.21 -7.35 12.34
N LYS A 74 -7.40 -6.12 12.84
CA LYS A 74 -8.73 -5.55 13.06
C LYS A 74 -9.48 -5.36 11.74
N ALA A 75 -8.79 -4.94 10.69
CA ALA A 75 -9.35 -4.79 9.35
C ALA A 75 -9.76 -6.14 8.74
N MET A 76 -8.97 -7.19 8.94
CA MET A 76 -9.30 -8.54 8.49
C MET A 76 -10.58 -9.06 9.16
N LEU A 77 -10.71 -8.91 10.48
CA LEU A 77 -11.93 -9.27 11.21
C LEU A 77 -13.15 -8.47 10.71
N ALA A 78 -12.97 -7.17 10.44
CA ALA A 78 -14.04 -6.34 9.89
C ALA A 78 -14.47 -6.78 8.48
N ALA A 79 -13.52 -7.14 7.62
CA ALA A 79 -13.78 -7.63 6.27
C ALA A 79 -14.47 -9.01 6.27
N GLU A 80 -14.07 -9.93 7.17
CA GLU A 80 -14.73 -11.23 7.35
C GLU A 80 -16.18 -11.09 7.81
N GLN A 81 -16.49 -10.03 8.55
CA GLN A 81 -17.85 -9.71 9.03
C GLN A 81 -18.60 -8.78 8.06
N HIS A 82 -17.99 -8.38 6.95
CA HIS A 82 -18.55 -7.44 5.98
C HIS A 82 -19.01 -6.09 6.59
N VAL A 83 -18.26 -5.59 7.58
CA VAL A 83 -18.54 -4.32 8.24
C VAL A 83 -17.43 -3.30 7.99
N VAL A 84 -17.83 -2.04 7.80
CA VAL A 84 -16.88 -0.94 7.69
C VAL A 84 -16.54 -0.42 9.08
N THR A 85 -15.25 -0.41 9.39
CA THR A 85 -14.70 0.14 10.64
C THR A 85 -13.57 1.11 10.32
N PRO A 86 -13.19 2.00 11.25
CA PRO A 86 -12.01 2.85 11.06
C PRO A 86 -10.71 2.08 10.81
N ALA A 87 -10.57 0.85 11.31
CA ALA A 87 -9.42 0.01 11.01
C ALA A 87 -9.43 -0.45 9.54
N LEU A 88 -10.59 -0.88 9.03
CA LEU A 88 -10.73 -1.27 7.63
C LEU A 88 -10.48 -0.09 6.68
N GLU A 89 -11.03 1.09 6.98
CA GLU A 89 -10.77 2.32 6.20
C GLU A 89 -9.28 2.63 6.09
N ARG A 90 -8.54 2.59 7.21
CA ARG A 90 -7.09 2.83 7.22
C ARG A 90 -6.30 1.81 6.42
N VAL A 91 -6.69 0.53 6.48
CA VAL A 91 -6.02 -0.52 5.71
C VAL A 91 -6.36 -0.41 4.22
N ILE A 92 -7.57 0.02 3.86
CA ILE A 92 -7.93 0.31 2.46
C ILE A 92 -7.09 1.48 1.91
N GLU A 93 -6.92 2.54 2.70
CA GLU A 93 -6.02 3.65 2.34
C GLU A 93 -4.57 3.18 2.21
N ALA A 94 -4.09 2.36 3.15
CA ALA A 94 -2.74 1.81 3.12
C ALA A 94 -2.49 0.97 1.86
N ASN A 95 -3.41 0.04 1.56
CA ASN A 95 -3.31 -0.85 0.39
C ASN A 95 -3.41 -0.10 -0.95
N THR A 96 -4.05 1.07 -0.97
CA THR A 96 -4.34 1.77 -2.23
C THR A 96 -3.43 2.97 -2.44
N TYR A 97 -3.47 3.93 -1.52
CA TYR A 97 -2.81 5.22 -1.69
C TYR A 97 -1.40 5.21 -1.13
N LEU A 98 -1.21 4.77 0.13
CA LEU A 98 0.12 4.77 0.76
C LEU A 98 1.06 3.79 0.06
N SER A 99 0.60 2.57 -0.19
CA SER A 99 1.34 1.57 -0.96
C SER A 99 1.58 2.06 -2.39
N GLY A 100 0.53 2.57 -3.06
CA GLY A 100 0.60 3.07 -4.43
C GLY A 100 1.68 4.13 -4.66
N VAL A 101 1.63 5.21 -3.88
CA VAL A 101 2.63 6.28 -3.96
C VAL A 101 3.99 5.78 -3.48
N GLY A 102 4.02 4.98 -2.40
CA GLY A 102 5.22 4.43 -1.82
C GLY A 102 6.03 3.57 -2.79
N PHE A 103 5.38 2.72 -3.60
CA PHE A 103 6.09 1.86 -4.56
C PHE A 103 6.49 2.65 -5.81
N GLU A 104 5.60 3.48 -6.37
CA GLU A 104 5.85 4.16 -7.64
C GLU A 104 6.94 5.23 -7.48
N SER A 105 6.82 6.03 -6.42
CA SER A 105 7.72 7.14 -6.13
C SER A 105 8.84 6.79 -5.15
N GLY A 106 8.76 5.63 -4.47
CA GLY A 106 9.81 5.14 -3.58
C GLY A 106 10.68 4.01 -4.18
N GLY A 107 10.09 3.15 -5.01
CA GLY A 107 10.76 2.13 -5.82
C GLY A 107 10.45 0.68 -5.44
N LEU A 108 10.64 -0.22 -6.41
CA LEU A 108 10.54 -1.68 -6.28
C LEU A 108 11.93 -2.31 -6.20
N ALA A 109 12.06 -3.44 -5.52
CA ALA A 109 13.32 -4.13 -5.32
C ALA A 109 13.13 -5.66 -5.40
N ALA A 110 13.63 -6.40 -4.40
CA ALA A 110 13.73 -7.86 -4.48
C ALA A 110 12.39 -8.59 -4.31
N ALA A 111 11.45 -8.04 -3.53
CA ALA A 111 10.19 -8.76 -3.25
C ALA A 111 9.37 -8.90 -4.53
N HIS A 112 9.22 -7.80 -5.28
CA HIS A 112 8.51 -7.81 -6.56
C HIS A 112 9.30 -8.46 -7.69
N ALA A 113 10.62 -8.58 -7.59
CA ALA A 113 11.41 -9.31 -8.59
C ALA A 113 11.26 -10.84 -8.50
N VAL A 114 10.84 -11.36 -7.34
CA VAL A 114 10.68 -12.81 -7.09
C VAL A 114 9.24 -13.28 -7.31
N HIS A 115 8.26 -12.38 -7.18
CA HIS A 115 6.83 -12.65 -7.40
C HIS A 115 6.51 -12.98 -8.86
#